data_AF-A0A1R1SBJ8-F1
#
_entry.id   AF-A0A1R1SBJ8-F1
#
_cell.length_a   1.000
_cell.length_b   1.000
_cell.length_c   1.000
_cell.angle_alpha   90.00
_cell.angle_beta   90.00
_cell.angle_gamma   90.00
#
_symmetry.space_group_name_H-M   'P 1'
#
loop_
_entity.id
_entity.type
_entity.pdbx_description
1 polymer ?
#
loop_
_entity_poly.entity_id
_entity_poly.type
_entity_poly.pdbx_seq_one_letter_code
_entity_poly.pdbx_strand_id
1 'polypeptide(L)' 'MLAATADEETLRTRSRSIPRGRVSAPEEQAGAVLYLASDHASMVCGQALDVDGGALLGWYDPETYVRRRGASR' A
#
# COMPACT_ATOMS: atom_id res chain seq x y z
N MET A 1 0.09 12.50 3.48
CA MET A 1 0.53 13.12 2.21
C MET A 1 -0.53 13.11 1.11
N LEU A 2 -1.25 12.01 0.84
CA LEU A 2 -2.40 12.07 -0.08
C LEU A 2 -3.72 12.35 0.64
N ALA A 3 -3.94 11.70 1.79
CA ALA A 3 -5.11 11.93 2.65
C ALA A 3 -5.28 13.40 3.11
N ALA A 4 -4.19 14.18 3.10
CA ALA A 4 -4.18 15.57 3.55
C ALA A 4 -4.41 16.59 2.41
N THR A 5 -4.33 16.16 1.13
CA THR A 5 -4.28 17.09 -0.02
C THR A 5 -5.18 16.69 -1.19
N ALA A 6 -5.70 15.46 -1.21
CA ALA A 6 -6.59 14.99 -2.26
C ALA A 6 -8.05 15.33 -1.97
N ASP A 7 -8.81 15.53 -3.05
CA ASP A 7 -10.27 15.62 -2.99
C ASP A 7 -10.90 14.26 -2.60
N GLU A 8 -12.17 14.31 -2.22
CA GLU A 8 -12.89 13.16 -1.67
C GLU A 8 -13.09 12.04 -2.72
N GLU A 9 -13.25 12.38 -4.00
CA GLU A 9 -13.43 11.41 -5.08
C GLU A 9 -12.12 10.64 -5.32
N THR A 10 -10.99 11.34 -5.35
CA THR A 10 -9.66 10.74 -5.44
C THR A 10 -9.39 9.79 -4.27
N LEU A 11 -9.74 10.20 -3.04
CA LEU A 11 -9.56 9.37 -1.84
C LEU A 11 -10.44 8.11 -1.87
N ARG A 12 -11.69 8.25 -2.30
CA ARG A 12 -12.63 7.13 -2.44
C ARG A 12 -12.14 6.12 -3.48
N THR A 13 -11.68 6.61 -4.63
CA THR A 13 -11.17 5.76 -5.70
C THR A 13 -9.93 4.98 -5.26
N ARG A 14 -8.96 5.64 -4.62
CA ARG A 14 -7.78 4.95 -4.09
C ARG A 14 -8.12 3.95 -2.98
N SER A 15 -9.03 4.30 -2.07
CA SER A 15 -9.39 3.42 -0.97
C SER A 15 -9.99 2.09 -1.45
N ARG A 16 -10.69 2.09 -2.59
CA ARG A 16 -11.23 0.86 -3.20
C ARG A 16 -10.16 -0.07 -3.77
N SER A 17 -9.02 0.45 -4.19
CA SER A 17 -7.91 -0.37 -4.70
C SER A 17 -6.95 -0.84 -3.61
N ILE A 18 -7.16 -0.43 -2.36
CA ILE A 18 -6.34 -0.84 -1.22
C ILE A 18 -7.12 -1.94 -0.48
N PRO A 19 -6.58 -3.16 -0.31
CA PRO A 19 -7.25 -4.24 0.41
C PRO A 19 -7.71 -3.86 1.82
N ARG A 20 -6.94 -3.01 2.50
CA ARG A 20 -7.29 -2.46 3.82
C ARG A 20 -8.40 -1.40 3.80
N GLY A 21 -8.90 -1.03 2.62
CA GLY A 21 -10.07 -0.17 2.41
C GLY A 21 -9.84 1.31 2.67
N ARG A 22 -8.60 1.75 2.89
CA ARG A 22 -8.24 3.15 3.17
C ARG A 22 -6.79 3.45 2.83
N VAL A 23 -6.50 4.73 2.62
CA VAL A 23 -5.12 5.23 2.54
C VAL A 23 -4.45 5.10 3.91
N SER A 24 -3.15 4.79 3.92
CA SER A 24 -2.36 4.74 5.14
C SER A 24 -2.24 6.11 5.81
N ALA A 25 -2.29 6.10 7.13
CA ALA A 25 -2.08 7.28 7.96
C ALA A 25 -0.57 7.56 8.10
N PRO A 26 -0.16 8.82 8.34
CA PRO A 26 1.25 9.17 8.57
C PRO A 26 1.91 8.34 9.68
N GLU A 27 1.16 8.04 10.74
CA GLU A 27 1.65 7.30 11.91
C GLU A 27 2.00 5.84 11.56
N GLU A 28 1.33 5.25 10.57
CA GLU A 28 1.64 3.90 10.09
C GLU A 28 2.97 3.86 9.33
N GLN A 29 3.28 4.92 8.57
CA GLN A 29 4.60 5.08 7.95
C GLN A 29 5.67 5.28 9.03
N ALA A 30 5.40 6.14 10.00
CA ALA A 30 6.31 6.40 11.12
C ALA A 30 6.63 5.12 11.90
N GLY A 31 5.64 4.25 12.13
CA GLY A 31 5.84 2.95 12.76
C GLY A 31 6.85 2.06 12.02
N ALA A 32 6.77 1.98 10.69
CA ALA A 32 7.72 1.22 9.89
C ALA A 32 9.13 1.83 9.92
N VAL A 33 9.23 3.16 9.89
CA VAL A 33 10.52 3.86 10.05
C VAL A 33 11.13 3.60 11.42
N LEU A 34 10.34 3.66 12.50
CA LEU A 34 10.79 3.37 13.86
C LEU A 34 11.27 1.92 14.00
N TYR A 35 10.57 0.96 13.38
CA TYR A 35 11.03 -0.42 13.32
C TYR A 35 12.40 -0.54 12.64
N LEU A 36 12.56 0.05 11.44
CA LEU A 36 13.83 0.00 10.69
C LEU A 36 14.97 0.71 11.42
N ALA A 37 14.68 1.72 12.23
CA ALA A 37 15.67 2.44 13.05
C ALA A 37 15.99 1.72 14.38
N SER A 38 15.27 0.67 14.74
CA SER A 38 15.44 -0.05 16.00
C SER A 38 16.41 -1.23 15.90
N ASP A 39 16.86 -1.74 17.06
CA ASP A 39 17.72 -2.92 17.15
C ASP A 39 17.07 -4.19 16.56
N HIS A 40 15.73 -4.23 16.45
CA HIS A 40 15.01 -5.34 15.84
C HIS A 40 15.29 -5.49 14.35
N ALA A 41 15.72 -4.42 13.68
CA ALA A 41 16.08 -4.41 12.27
C ALA A 41 17.60 -4.48 12.03
N SER A 42 18.41 -4.86 13.03
CA SER A 42 19.88 -4.80 12.99
C SER A 42 20.55 -5.53 11.81
N MET A 43 19.89 -6.52 11.21
CA MET A 43 20.37 -7.24 10.04
C MET A 43 19.53 -7.01 8.77
N VAL A 44 18.54 -6.11 8.83
CA VAL A 44 17.72 -5.75 7.68
C VAL A 44 18.44 -4.67 6.89
N CYS A 45 18.95 -5.02 5.71
CA CYS A 45 19.66 -4.10 4.83
C CYS A 45 19.22 -4.29 3.37
N GLY A 46 19.17 -3.18 2.62
CA GLY A 46 18.84 -3.18 1.19
C GLY A 46 17.39 -3.59 0.86
N GLN A 47 16.49 -3.59 1.84
CA GLN A 47 15.08 -3.95 1.64
C GLN A 47 14.21 -2.69 1.55
N ALA A 48 13.23 -2.73 0.66
CA ALA A 48 12.09 -1.81 0.68
C ALA A 48 10.95 -2.48 1.46
N LEU A 49 10.36 -1.73 2.41
CA LEU A 49 9.20 -2.19 3.17
C LEU A 49 7.98 -1.37 2.76
N ASP A 50 7.08 -1.98 1.99
CA ASP A 50 5.85 -1.34 1.56
C ASP A 50 4.84 -1.25 2.70
N VAL A 51 4.35 -0.04 2.96
CA VAL A 51 3.35 0.27 3.99
C VAL A 51 2.10 0.87 3.31
N ASP A 52 1.50 0.08 2.45
CA ASP A 52 0.48 0.53 1.49
C ASP A 52 -0.89 -0.14 1.68
N GLY A 53 -1.03 -0.96 2.71
CA GLY A 53 -2.25 -1.73 2.98
C GLY A 53 -2.55 -2.82 1.94
N GLY A 54 -1.53 -3.26 1.17
CA GLY A 54 -1.62 -4.32 0.17
C GLY A 54 -1.89 -3.84 -1.25
N ALA A 55 -1.78 -2.53 -1.53
CA ALA A 55 -2.12 -1.92 -2.81
C ALA A 55 -1.23 -2.43 -3.96
N LEU A 56 0.06 -2.63 -3.71
CA LEU A 56 1.07 -3.04 -4.70
C LEU A 56 1.01 -4.54 -5.02
N LEU A 57 0.41 -5.35 -4.15
CA LEU A 57 0.26 -6.79 -4.38
C LEU A 57 -0.74 -7.14 -5.49
N GLY A 58 -1.43 -6.13 -6.05
CA GLY A 58 -2.32 -6.34 -7.18
C GLY A 58 -3.51 -7.24 -6.84
N TRP A 59 -4.03 -7.12 -5.61
CA TRP A 59 -5.32 -7.70 -5.22
C TRP A 59 -6.43 -6.97 -5.98
N TYR A 60 -6.57 -7.36 -7.24
CA TYR A 60 -7.76 -7.10 -8.01
C TYR A 60 -8.89 -7.97 -7.44
N ASP A 61 -10.13 -7.54 -7.61
CA ASP A 61 -11.23 -8.48 -7.56
C ASP A 61 -10.95 -9.65 -8.56
N PRO A 62 -11.47 -10.85 -8.30
CA PRO A 62 -11.18 -12.02 -9.13
C PRO A 62 -11.40 -11.80 -10.64
N GLU A 63 -12.40 -11.01 -11.03
CA GLU A 63 -12.70 -10.73 -12.45
C GLU A 63 -11.62 -9.85 -13.07
N THR A 64 -11.21 -8.78 -12.38
CA THR A 64 -10.15 -7.89 -12.85
C THR A 64 -8.79 -8.59 -12.89
N TYR A 65 -8.50 -9.49 -11.94
CA TYR A 65 -7.27 -10.31 -11.97
C TYR A 65 -7.20 -11.17 -13.23
N VAL A 66 -8.27 -11.92 -13.52
CA VAL A 66 -8.35 -12.81 -14.69
C VAL A 66 -8.26 -12.01 -15.99
N ARG A 67 -8.98 -10.88 -16.09
CA ARG A 67 -8.95 -10.02 -17.28
C ARG A 67 -7.54 -9.51 -17.59
N ARG A 68 -6.80 -9.04 -16.58
CA ARG A 68 -5.46 -8.48 -16.76
C ARG A 68 -4.42 -9.56 -17.10
N ARG A 69 -4.48 -10.74 -16.49
CA ARG A 69 -3.59 -11.86 -16.86
C ARG A 69 -3.92 -12.49 -18.21
N GLY A 70 -5.19 -12.52 -18.60
CA GLY A 70 -5.61 -13.02 -19.91
C GLY A 70 -5.20 -12.12 -21.08
N ALA A 71 -5.03 -10.82 -20.83
CA ALA A 71 -4.62 -9.82 -21.83
C ALA A 71 -3.10 -9.74 -22.05
N SER A 72 -2.29 -10.49 -21.30
CA SER A 72 -0.83 -10.58 -21.47
C SER A 72 -0.39 -11.83 -22.24
N ARG A 73 -1.27 -12.43 -23.04
CA ARG A 73 -0.95 -13.51 -23.98
C ARG A 73 -1.06 -13.02 -25.42
#